data_AF-A0A7C3QN24-F1
#
_entry.id   AF-A0A7C3QN24-F1
#
_cell.length_a   1.000
_cell.length_b   1.000
_cell.length_c   1.000
_cell.angle_alpha   90.00
_cell.angle_beta   90.00
_cell.angle_gamma   90.00
#
_symmetry.space_group_name_H-M   'P 1'
#
loop_
_entity.id
_entity.type
_entity.pdbx_description
1 polymer ?
#
loop_
_entity_poly.entity_id
_entity_poly.type
_entity_poly.pdbx_seq_one_letter_code
_entity_poly.pdbx_strand_id
1 'polypeptide(L)'
;MSVEGVTMGRRLDGVGVVLVDGDRDPREVTALMLEWLGARVKQAGSLAEAARLAKRGGVDVVVCLERPVVPSQVVKTIEAAVQREAQAVQR
;
A
#
# COMPACT_ATOMS: atom_id res chain seq x y z
N MET A 1 30.34 8.15 -15.91
CA MET A 1 29.71 6.87 -15.56
C MET A 1 28.21 7.08 -15.62
N SER A 2 27.59 6.65 -16.72
CA SER A 2 26.15 6.74 -16.93
C SER A 2 25.55 5.44 -16.41
N VAL A 3 24.69 5.51 -15.39
CA VAL A 3 23.92 4.35 -14.94
C VAL A 3 22.90 4.02 -16.02
N GLU A 4 23.21 3.03 -16.87
CA GLU A 4 22.24 2.43 -17.77
C GLU A 4 21.15 1.76 -16.93
N GLY A 5 19.90 2.22 -17.06
CA GLY A 5 18.74 1.46 -16.58
C GLY A 5 17.70 2.19 -15.72
N VAL A 6 17.82 3.48 -15.44
CA VAL A 6 16.63 4.24 -15.00
C VAL A 6 15.91 4.69 -16.26
N THR A 7 15.01 3.86 -16.79
CA THR A 7 13.98 4.42 -17.66
C THR A 7 13.25 5.47 -16.81
N MET A 8 13.29 6.75 -17.21
CA MET A 8 12.40 7.78 -16.66
C MET A 8 10.97 7.40 -17.05
N GLY A 9 10.45 6.43 -16.33
CA GLY A 9 9.44 5.51 -16.81
C GLY A 9 8.14 5.75 -16.08
N ARG A 10 7.43 6.78 -16.55
CA ARG A 10 6.04 7.14 -16.19
C ARG A 10 5.86 7.78 -14.81
N ARG A 11 5.15 8.90 -14.82
CA ARG A 11 4.59 9.52 -13.61
C ARG A 11 3.42 8.66 -13.13
N LEU A 12 3.25 8.58 -11.81
CA LEU A 12 2.13 7.96 -11.11
C LEU A 12 1.05 9.00 -10.75
N ASP A 13 1.00 10.12 -11.50
CA ASP A 13 0.11 11.24 -11.23
C ASP A 13 -1.34 10.78 -11.02
N GLY A 14 -1.88 11.05 -9.83
CA GLY A 14 -3.26 10.74 -9.47
C GLY A 14 -3.51 9.30 -8.98
N VAL A 15 -2.55 8.39 -9.12
CA VAL A 15 -2.66 7.00 -8.64
C VAL A 15 -2.68 6.99 -7.12
N GLY A 16 -3.75 6.46 -6.53
CA GLY A 16 -3.87 6.21 -5.10
C GLY A 16 -3.20 4.92 -4.69
N VAL A 17 -2.20 4.99 -3.82
CA VAL A 17 -1.44 3.83 -3.35
C VAL A 17 -1.63 3.66 -1.84
N VAL A 18 -1.88 2.44 -1.40
CA VAL A 18 -1.70 2.05 0.00
C VAL A 18 -0.41 1.23 0.12
N LEU A 19 0.54 1.74 0.90
CA LEU A 19 1.83 1.10 1.13
C LEU A 19 1.83 0.41 2.50
N VAL A 20 2.09 -0.90 2.51
CA VAL A 20 2.05 -1.75 3.70
C VAL A 20 3.43 -2.33 3.97
N ASP A 21 3.98 -1.98 5.12
CA ASP A 21 5.24 -2.52 5.63
C ASP A 21 5.20 -2.42 7.16
N GLY A 22 5.59 -3.45 7.91
CA GLY A 22 5.67 -3.37 9.36
C GLY A 22 6.82 -2.49 9.85
N ASP A 23 7.89 -2.36 9.06
CA ASP A 23 9.04 -1.52 9.37
C ASP A 23 8.80 -0.08 8.90
N ARG A 24 9.11 0.89 9.76
CA ARG A 24 8.81 2.31 9.51
C ARG A 24 9.75 2.92 8.48
N ASP A 25 11.04 2.66 8.61
CA ASP A 25 12.06 3.31 7.79
C ASP A 25 11.93 2.98 6.29
N PRO A 26 11.83 1.70 5.87
CA PRO A 26 11.63 1.37 4.45
C PRO A 26 10.27 1.85 3.93
N ARG A 27 9.24 1.89 4.78
CA ARG A 27 7.91 2.42 4.43
C ARG A 27 7.97 3.91 4.10
N GLU A 28 8.67 4.70 4.92
CA GLU A 28 8.80 6.14 4.71
C GLU A 28 9.60 6.45 3.44
N VAL A 29 10.73 5.78 3.24
CA VAL A 29 11.55 5.96 2.03
C VAL A 29 10.76 5.59 0.76
N THR A 30 10.06 4.46 0.79
CA THR A 30 9.27 4.00 -0.37
C THR A 30 8.08 4.93 -0.65
N ALA A 31 7.41 5.43 0.41
CA ALA A 31 6.34 6.41 0.25
C ALA A 31 6.85 7.70 -0.41
N LEU A 32 7.98 8.24 0.06
CA LEU A 32 8.61 9.41 -0.53
C LEU A 32 8.93 9.22 -2.02
N MET A 33 9.44 8.05 -2.40
CA MET A 33 9.71 7.75 -3.81
C MET A 33 8.45 7.71 -4.67
N LEU A 34 7.38 7.07 -4.18
CA LEU A 34 6.10 6.97 -4.89
C LEU A 34 5.41 8.34 -5.01
N GLU A 35 5.45 9.15 -3.95
CA GLU A 35 4.94 10.53 -3.95
C GLU A 35 5.75 11.42 -4.91
N TRP A 36 7.08 11.27 -4.96
CA TRP A 36 7.93 11.99 -5.91
C TRP A 36 7.59 11.65 -7.36
N LEU A 37 7.09 10.44 -7.62
CA LEU A 37 6.56 10.04 -8.92
C LEU A 37 5.13 10.55 -9.19
N GLY A 38 4.45 11.17 -8.24
CA GLY A 38 3.11 11.76 -8.40
C GLY A 38 1.96 10.93 -7.82
N ALA A 39 2.25 9.82 -7.14
CA ALA A 39 1.23 9.02 -6.47
C ALA A 39 0.69 9.73 -5.22
N ARG A 40 -0.55 9.41 -4.86
CA ARG A 40 -1.16 9.76 -3.56
C ARG A 40 -0.99 8.57 -2.63
N VAL A 41 -0.03 8.63 -1.72
CA VAL A 41 0.32 7.48 -0.86
C VAL A 41 -0.35 7.59 0.50
N LYS A 42 -0.92 6.47 0.97
CA LYS A 42 -1.34 6.27 2.36
C LYS A 42 -0.51 5.12 2.92
N GLN A 43 0.17 5.35 4.05
CA GLN A 43 1.01 4.33 4.69
C GLN A 43 0.20 3.51 5.70
N ALA A 44 0.52 2.24 5.81
CA ALA A 44 -0.03 1.32 6.80
C ALA A 44 1.09 0.47 7.40
N GLY A 45 1.13 0.38 8.73
CA GLY A 45 2.04 -0.52 9.45
C GLY A 45 1.56 -1.98 9.47
N SER A 46 0.37 -2.26 8.93
CA SER A 46 -0.22 -3.59 8.91
C SER A 46 -1.28 -3.74 7.82
N LEU A 47 -1.59 -4.98 7.45
CA LEU A 47 -2.69 -5.27 6.50
C LEU A 47 -4.06 -4.84 7.03
N ALA A 48 -4.28 -4.87 8.35
CA ALA A 48 -5.54 -4.42 8.95
C ALA A 48 -5.75 -2.91 8.77
N GLU A 49 -4.69 -2.12 9.00
CA GLU A 49 -4.71 -0.69 8.74
C GLU A 49 -4.87 -0.39 7.24
N ALA A 50 -4.20 -1.15 6.37
CA ALA A 50 -4.33 -1.02 4.93
C ALA A 50 -5.78 -1.22 4.46
N ALA A 51 -6.47 -2.23 5.01
CA ALA A 51 -7.88 -2.50 4.73
C ALA A 51 -8.80 -1.32 5.11
N ARG A 52 -8.55 -0.66 6.26
CA ARG A 52 -9.27 0.57 6.66
C ARG A 52 -9.06 1.70 5.66
N LEU A 53 -7.83 1.89 5.19
CA LEU A 53 -7.47 2.96 4.26
C LEU A 53 -8.05 2.74 2.86
N ALA A 54 -8.10 1.48 2.41
CA ALA A 54 -8.69 1.08 1.13
C ALA A 54 -10.21 1.34 1.08
N LYS A 55 -10.93 1.07 2.18
CA LYS A 55 -12.38 1.31 2.30
C LYS A 55 -12.79 2.77 2.10
N ARG A 56 -11.89 3.73 2.36
CA ARG A 56 -12.18 5.18 2.23
C ARG A 56 -12.21 5.66 0.77
N GLY A 57 -12.00 4.76 -0.20
CA GLY A 57 -11.97 5.08 -1.63
C GLY A 57 -10.67 5.76 -2.06
N GLY A 58 -10.49 5.88 -3.39
CA GLY A 58 -9.32 6.50 -3.99
C GLY A 58 -8.03 5.70 -3.81
N VAL A 59 -8.11 4.38 -3.86
CA VAL A 59 -6.97 3.46 -3.86
C VAL A 59 -7.05 2.62 -5.13
N ASP A 60 -6.02 2.72 -5.96
CA ASP A 60 -5.87 1.99 -7.20
C ASP A 60 -4.96 0.76 -7.02
N VAL A 61 -3.97 0.85 -6.12
CA VAL A 61 -2.96 -0.19 -5.88
C VAL A 61 -2.64 -0.34 -4.39
N VAL A 62 -2.45 -1.59 -3.95
CA VAL A 62 -1.88 -1.92 -2.62
C VAL A 62 -0.50 -2.55 -2.83
N VAL A 63 0.52 -1.99 -2.19
CA VAL A 63 1.90 -2.46 -2.25
C VAL A 63 2.29 -3.01 -0.89
N CYS A 64 2.67 -4.29 -0.82
CA CYS A 64 3.16 -4.94 0.41
C CYS A 64 4.66 -5.19 0.27
N LEU A 65 5.45 -4.66 1.20
CA LEU A 65 6.92 -4.79 1.19
C LEU A 65 7.43 -5.96 2.04
N GLU A 66 6.59 -6.55 2.89
CA GLU A 66 6.94 -7.77 3.61
C GLU A 66 7.04 -8.98 2.66
N ARG A 67 7.86 -9.96 3.05
CA ARG A 67 8.18 -11.25 2.37
C ARG A 67 7.10 -11.74 1.39
N PRO A 68 7.47 -12.42 0.27
CA PRO A 68 6.55 -12.78 -0.81
C PRO A 68 5.22 -13.32 -0.28
N VAL A 69 4.21 -12.47 -0.34
CA VAL A 69 2.86 -12.80 0.09
C VAL A 69 2.17 -13.39 -1.13
N VAL A 70 1.63 -14.61 -0.99
CA VAL A 70 0.83 -15.19 -2.08
C VAL A 70 -0.37 -14.25 -2.30
N PRO A 71 -0.70 -13.79 -3.52
CA PRO A 71 -1.79 -12.83 -3.75
C PRO A 71 -3.12 -13.23 -3.09
N SER A 72 -3.39 -14.54 -3.04
CA SER A 72 -4.58 -15.11 -2.37
C SER A 72 -4.58 -14.92 -0.85
N GLN A 73 -3.42 -14.83 -0.20
CA GLN A 73 -3.30 -14.50 1.22
C GLN A 73 -3.58 -13.03 1.47
N VAL A 74 -3.09 -12.11 0.62
CA VAL A 74 -3.37 -10.67 0.75
C VAL A 74 -4.88 -10.42 0.68
N VAL A 75 -5.56 -10.99 -0.33
CA VAL A 75 -7.02 -10.85 -0.49
C VAL A 75 -7.76 -11.40 0.73
N LYS A 76 -7.45 -12.63 1.17
CA LYS A 76 -8.09 -13.25 2.34
C LYS A 76 -7.85 -12.47 3.63
N THR A 77 -6.66 -11.93 3.83
CA THR A 77 -6.33 -11.14 5.03
C THR A 77 -7.03 -9.79 5.01
N ILE A 78 -7.11 -9.13 3.85
CA ILE A 78 -7.90 -7.90 3.69
C ILE A 78 -9.37 -8.21 3.96
N GLU A 79 -9.96 -9.23 3.34
CA GLU A 79 -11.36 -9.63 3.56
C GLU A 79 -11.64 -9.95 5.04
N ALA A 80 -10.77 -10.73 5.68
CA ALA A 80 -10.92 -11.10 7.09
C ALA A 80 -10.79 -9.89 8.02
N ALA A 81 -9.86 -8.97 7.75
CA ALA A 81 -9.72 -7.73 8.51
C ALA A 81 -10.94 -6.81 8.32
N VAL A 82 -11.42 -6.70 7.08
CA VAL A 82 -12.63 -5.96 6.74
C VAL A 82 -13.85 -6.48 7.49
N GLN A 83 -13.99 -7.81 7.59
CA GLN A 83 -15.12 -8.46 8.24
C GLN A 83 -15.09 -8.34 9.77
N ARG A 84 -13.91 -8.50 10.39
CA ARG A 84 -13.73 -8.37 11.85
C ARG A 84 -14.06 -6.96 12.33
N GLU A 85 -13.73 -5.93 11.54
CA GLU A 85 -14.09 -4.56 11.87
C GLU A 85 -15.55 -4.22 11.62
N ALA A 86 -16.15 -4.75 10.56
CA ALA A 86 -17.59 -4.60 10.35
C ALA A 86 -18.39 -5.15 11.53
N GLN A 87 -17.94 -6.27 12.12
CA GLN A 87 -18.52 -6.86 13.32
C GLN A 87 -18.22 -6.07 14.61
N ALA A 88 -17.10 -5.35 14.66
CA ALA A 88 -16.74 -4.50 15.81
C ALA A 88 -17.51 -3.16 15.83
N VAL A 89 -17.95 -2.65 14.67
CA VAL A 89 -18.73 -1.40 14.54
C VAL A 89 -20.24 -1.61 14.74
N GLN A 90 -20.72 -2.86 14.67
CA GLN A 90 -22.14 -3.20 14.91
C GLN A 90 -22.47 -3.54 16.38
N ARG A 91 -21.54 -3.31 17.30
CA ARG A 91 -21.76 -3.39 18.76
C ARG A 91 -21.71 -1.99 19.36
#